data_AF-A0A1Y1QFS1-F1
#
_entry.id   AF-A0A1Y1QFS1-F1
#
_cell.length_a   1.000
_cell.length_b   1.000
_cell.length_c   1.000
_cell.angle_alpha   90.00
_cell.angle_beta   90.00
_cell.angle_gamma   90.00
#
_symmetry.space_group_name_H-M   'P 1'
#
loop_
_entity.id
_entity.type
_entity.pdbx_description
1 polymer ?
#
loop_
_entity_poly.entity_id
_entity_poly.type
_entity_poly.pdbx_seq_one_letter_code
_entity_poly.pdbx_strand_id
1 'polypeptide(L)' 'MADNTSQIVYVLTNPAMPGLVKIGKTTQLEVSERMKQLYSTGVPVPFD' A
#
# COMPACT_ATOMS: atom_id res chain seq x y z
N MET A 1 8.67 23.97 14.70
CA MET A 1 9.19 23.03 13.69
C MET A 1 8.12 22.90 12.63
N ALA A 2 8.44 22.95 11.34
CA ALA A 2 7.42 22.70 10.31
C ALA A 2 7.17 21.19 10.26
N ASP A 3 6.02 20.77 10.75
CA ASP A 3 5.57 19.38 10.70
C ASP A 3 5.22 19.07 9.24
N ASN A 4 6.22 18.74 8.43
CA ASN A 4 6.03 18.18 7.09
C ASN A 4 5.41 16.78 7.24
N THR A 5 4.15 16.75 7.64
CA THR A 5 3.35 15.54 7.80
C THR A 5 2.86 15.13 6.42
N SER A 6 3.79 14.94 5.47
CA SER A 6 3.46 14.42 4.15
C SER A 6 2.94 13.01 4.34
N GLN A 7 1.69 12.80 3.93
CA GLN A 7 1.03 11.50 3.98
C GLN A 7 0.84 11.03 2.56
N ILE A 8 1.18 9.78 2.29
CA ILE A 8 1.00 9.22 0.95
C ILE A 8 -0.30 8.43 0.93
N VAL A 9 -1.23 8.85 0.08
CA VAL A 9 -2.43 8.08 -0.24
C VAL A 9 -2.10 7.19 -1.43
N TYR A 10 -2.42 5.90 -1.33
CA TYR A 10 -2.13 4.92 -2.36
C TYR A 10 -3.39 4.16 -2.76
N VAL A 11 -3.41 3.74 -4.02
CA VAL A 11 -4.43 2.88 -4.61
C VAL A 11 -3.69 1.74 -5.28
N LEU A 12 -3.87 0.53 -4.75
CA LEU A 12 -3.15 -0.65 -5.19
C LEU A 12 -4.12 -1.71 -5.71
N THR A 13 -3.65 -2.50 -6.65
CA THR A 13 -4.40 -3.63 -7.21
C THR A 13 -3.60 -4.92 -7.11
N ASN A 14 -4.28 -6.05 -7.23
CA ASN A 14 -3.64 -7.35 -7.19
C ASN A 14 -4.16 -8.20 -8.35
N PRO A 15 -3.30 -8.63 -9.28
CA PRO A 15 -3.77 -9.36 -10.46
C PRO A 15 -4.37 -10.73 -10.12
N ALA A 16 -4.01 -11.34 -8.99
CA ALA A 16 -4.64 -12.58 -8.50
C ALA A 16 -5.98 -12.35 -7.80
N MET A 17 -6.38 -11.10 -7.56
CA MET A 17 -7.68 -10.72 -6.99
C MET A 17 -8.42 -9.71 -7.90
N PRO A 18 -8.92 -10.13 -9.08
CA PRO A 18 -9.61 -9.24 -10.00
C PRO A 18 -10.84 -8.59 -9.36
N GLY A 19 -11.03 -7.29 -9.63
CA GLY A 19 -12.15 -6.51 -9.07
C GLY A 19 -11.94 -6.01 -7.64
N LEU A 20 -10.82 -6.35 -6.99
CA LEU A 20 -10.47 -5.84 -5.67
C LEU A 20 -9.44 -4.71 -5.76
N VAL A 21 -9.78 -3.55 -5.19
CA VAL A 21 -8.89 -2.38 -5.10
C VAL A 21 -8.61 -2.08 -3.63
N LYS A 22 -7.33 -1.89 -3.28
CA LYS A 22 -6.92 -1.50 -1.93
C LYS A 22 -6.58 -0.02 -1.89
N ILE A 23 -7.36 0.74 -1.13
CA ILE A 23 -7.09 2.16 -0.86
C ILE A 23 -6.57 2.29 0.57
N GLY A 24 -5.50 3.04 0.76
CA GLY A 24 -4.92 3.29 2.07
C GLY A 24 -4.06 4.55 2.11
N LYS A 25 -3.59 4.88 3.30
CA LYS A 25 -2.61 5.96 3.51
C LYS A 25 -1.47 5.49 4.39
N THR A 26 -0.30 6.07 4.23
CA THR A 26 0.86 5.82 5.07
C THR A 26 1.53 7.13 5.49
N THR A 27 2.07 7.11 6.71
CA THR A 27 2.97 8.15 7.23
C THR A 27 4.43 7.87 6.88
N GLN A 28 4.72 6.71 6.28
CA GLN A 28 6.05 6.32 5.83
C GLN A 28 6.48 7.20 4.65
N LEU A 29 7.79 7.37 4.51
CA LEU A 29 8.40 8.12 3.42
C LEU A 29 8.16 7.47 2.05
N GLU A 30 7.97 6.14 2.01
CA GLU A 30 7.80 5.37 0.77
C GLU A 30 6.62 4.39 0.85
N VAL A 31 5.86 4.26 -0.24
CA VAL A 31 4.73 3.31 -0.35
C VAL A 31 5.21 1.86 -0.45
N SER A 32 6.42 1.62 -0.96
CA SER A 32 6.98 0.29 -1.14
C SER A 32 7.17 -0.47 0.18
N GLU A 33 7.48 0.22 1.27
CA GLU A 33 7.53 -0.38 2.61
C GLU A 33 6.16 -0.89 3.03
N ARG A 34 5.11 -0.09 2.78
CA ARG A 34 3.73 -0.48 3.06
C ARG A 34 3.26 -1.64 2.19
N MET A 35 3.63 -1.67 0.91
CA MET A 35 3.33 -2.78 0.00
C MET A 35 3.90 -4.11 0.50
N LYS A 36 5.15 -4.13 0.98
CA LYS A 36 5.79 -5.33 1.54
C LYS A 36 5.03 -5.86 2.77
N GLN A 37 4.54 -4.97 3.63
CA GLN A 37 3.75 -5.35 4.81
C GLN A 37 2.37 -5.92 4.45
N LEU A 38 1.82 -5.53 3.30
CA LEU A 38 0.52 -6.04 2.83
C LEU A 38 0.63 -7.43 2.21
N TYR A 39 1.83 -7.85 1.78
CA TYR A 39 2.07 -9.19 1.28
C TYR A 39 2.18 -10.18 2.45
N SER A 40 1.07 -10.88 2.72
CA SER A 40 0.93 -11.84 3.83
C SER A 40 0.37 -13.18 3.32
N THR A 41 0.23 -14.17 4.21
CA THR A 41 -0.17 -15.55 3.85
C THR A 41 -1.52 -15.67 3.14
N GLY A 42 -2.38 -14.66 3.21
CA GLY A 42 -3.68 -14.60 2.51
C GLY A 42 -3.66 -13.84 1.18
N VAL A 43 -2.50 -13.36 0.73
CA VAL A 43 -2.34 -12.54 -0.47
C VAL A 43 -1.51 -13.32 -1.49
N PRO A 44 -2.12 -13.88 -2.56
CA PRO A 44 -1.45 -14.86 -3.43
C PRO A 44 -0.23 -14.32 -4.19
N VAL A 45 -0.27 -13.05 -4.59
CA VAL A 45 0.83 -12.32 -5.26
C VAL A 45 0.92 -10.91 -4.68
N PRO A 46 2.03 -10.18 -4.79
CA PRO A 46 2.12 -8.81 -4.30
C PRO A 46 1.11 -7.84 -4.94
N PHE A 47 0.87 -6.71 -4.28
CA PHE A 47 0.10 -5.60 -4.83
C PHE A 47 1.00 -4.71 -5.70
N ASP A 48 0.45 -4.22 -6.81
CA ASP A 48 1.04 -3.22 -7.72
C ASP A 48 0.47 -1.81 -7.45
#